data_AF-A0A4W4EAJ8-F1
#
_entry.id   AF-A0A4W4EAJ8-F1
#
_cell.length_a   1.000
_cell.length_b   1.000
_cell.length_c   1.000
_cell.angle_alpha   90.00
_cell.angle_beta   90.00
_cell.angle_gamma   90.00
#
_symmetry.space_group_name_H-M   'P 1'
#
loop_
_entity.id
_entity.type
_entity.pdbx_description
1 polymer ?
#
loop_
_entity_poly.entity_id
_entity_poly.type
_entity_poly.pdbx_seq_one_letter_code
_entity_poly.pdbx_strand_id
1 'polypeptide(L)'
;MEKREWLIAQIDSGKYAGLSWENRERTTFKIPWKHAAKQDYRQSEDAALFKAWAVYKGKFREGRDKADPSAWKTRLRCALNKSTDFQEVPERSQLDISEPYKVYHIVEDTERPTGRTADLKLSLSLSLSLSLSLSLSAHPSFSLQAEIMRTETLQTLKNLKEPQQFLEPQEELPAHRLQVCLLYHGLLVQKVISSSPEGCFILQGSAPVGSERIYGPCAAHKLFFPRVDVTPLPLGIGQAMSCLLPHLEKGVLVWVAPDGVFIKRFCQGRVYWYGPLAQYSNKPNKLERERTCKLLDIHIFLQELHRYLQGGGPRPRYEIDLCFGEEFPDATQPKSKKLITAQVSPMTSVYPTALSTIHTLL
;
A
#
# COMPACT_ATOMS: atom_id res chain seq x y z
N MET A 1 -1.13 8.73 -27.25
CA MET A 1 0.18 8.63 -26.59
C MET A 1 -0.05 8.39 -25.11
N GLU A 2 0.62 7.42 -24.54
CA GLU A 2 0.52 7.13 -23.10
C GLU A 2 1.38 8.09 -22.28
N LYS A 3 1.13 8.18 -20.96
CA LYS A 3 1.90 9.03 -20.03
C LYS A 3 3.41 8.76 -20.11
N ARG A 4 3.79 7.49 -20.28
CA ARG A 4 5.17 7.00 -20.35
C ARG A 4 5.88 7.50 -21.59
N GLU A 5 5.31 7.20 -22.75
CA GLU A 5 5.81 7.62 -24.06
C GLU A 5 5.99 9.14 -24.14
N TRP A 6 5.03 9.89 -23.62
CA TRP A 6 5.10 11.35 -23.63
C TRP A 6 6.30 11.86 -22.84
N LEU A 7 6.53 11.32 -21.64
CA LEU A 7 7.62 11.77 -20.78
C LEU A 7 8.99 11.36 -21.33
N ILE A 8 9.10 10.14 -21.86
CA ILE A 8 10.29 9.66 -22.59
C ILE A 8 10.63 10.62 -23.74
N ALA A 9 9.64 10.97 -24.56
CA ALA A 9 9.82 11.93 -25.65
C ALA A 9 10.26 13.31 -25.15
N GLN A 10 9.77 13.76 -23.98
CA GLN A 10 10.21 15.03 -23.40
C GLN A 10 11.66 14.96 -22.90
N ILE A 11 12.09 13.85 -22.30
CA ILE A 11 13.48 13.66 -21.86
C ILE A 11 14.40 13.62 -23.08
N ASP A 12 14.06 12.81 -24.08
CA ASP A 12 14.84 12.66 -25.31
C ASP A 12 14.91 13.96 -26.14
N SER A 13 13.92 14.85 -26.00
CA SER A 13 13.92 16.14 -26.69
C SER A 13 15.03 17.09 -26.24
N GLY A 14 15.58 16.92 -25.03
CA GLY A 14 16.55 17.85 -24.44
C GLY A 14 16.03 19.28 -24.22
N LYS A 15 14.72 19.52 -24.38
CA LYS A 15 14.13 20.87 -24.37
C LYS A 15 14.07 21.51 -22.97
N TYR A 16 14.05 20.70 -21.92
CA TYR A 16 13.85 21.16 -20.54
C TYR A 16 15.14 21.03 -19.75
N ALA A 17 15.71 22.15 -19.31
CA ALA A 17 16.95 22.17 -18.54
C ALA A 17 16.85 21.28 -17.29
N GLY A 18 17.81 20.37 -17.12
CA GLY A 18 17.87 19.43 -16.00
C GLY A 18 16.96 18.20 -16.09
N LEU A 19 16.04 18.12 -17.08
CA LEU A 19 15.34 16.88 -17.41
C LEU A 19 16.27 15.99 -18.25
N SER A 20 16.75 14.88 -17.69
CA SER A 20 17.76 14.04 -18.34
C SER A 20 17.77 12.61 -17.84
N TRP A 21 18.27 11.69 -18.67
CA TRP A 21 18.61 10.33 -18.27
C TRP A 21 19.81 10.32 -17.32
N GLU A 22 19.76 9.50 -16.27
CA GLU A 22 20.90 9.28 -15.36
C GLU A 22 21.79 8.11 -15.77
N ASN A 23 21.23 7.17 -16.55
CA ASN A 23 21.90 5.94 -16.91
C ASN A 23 21.80 5.67 -18.41
N ARG A 24 22.74 4.88 -18.94
CA ARG A 24 22.83 4.60 -20.38
C ARG A 24 21.68 3.73 -20.87
N GLU A 25 21.12 2.92 -19.98
CA GLU A 25 20.00 2.01 -20.26
C GLU A 25 18.66 2.76 -20.39
N ARG A 26 18.62 4.08 -20.13
CA ARG A 26 17.41 4.92 -20.23
C ARG A 26 16.23 4.39 -19.42
N THR A 27 16.53 3.92 -18.21
CA THR A 27 15.53 3.45 -17.25
C THR A 27 15.42 4.38 -16.04
N THR A 28 16.38 5.25 -15.80
CA THR A 28 16.40 6.20 -14.68
C THR A 28 16.58 7.62 -15.20
N PHE A 29 15.77 8.56 -14.74
CA PHE A 29 15.82 9.95 -15.16
C PHE A 29 15.58 10.93 -14.02
N LYS A 30 16.04 12.16 -14.20
CA LYS A 30 15.91 13.27 -13.27
C LYS A 30 14.87 14.26 -13.77
N ILE A 31 14.04 14.78 -12.88
CA ILE A 31 13.13 15.90 -13.13
C ILE A 31 13.52 17.09 -12.24
N PRO A 32 13.76 18.29 -12.80
CA PRO A 32 13.95 19.51 -12.02
C PRO A 32 12.75 19.79 -11.11
N TRP A 33 13.01 20.16 -9.86
CA TRP A 33 11.98 20.28 -8.82
C TRP A 33 12.00 21.59 -8.03
N LYS A 34 12.47 22.68 -8.64
CA LYS A 34 12.59 24.00 -8.02
C LYS A 34 11.28 24.50 -7.39
N HIS A 35 11.38 25.13 -6.22
CA HIS A 35 10.24 25.70 -5.50
C HIS A 35 9.96 27.13 -5.98
N ALA A 36 8.70 27.43 -6.25
CA ALA A 36 8.28 28.76 -6.74
C ALA A 36 8.53 29.90 -5.74
N ALA A 37 8.84 29.58 -4.48
CA ALA A 37 9.19 30.56 -3.45
C ALA A 37 10.68 30.95 -3.46
N LYS A 38 11.54 30.29 -4.25
CA LYS A 38 12.95 30.70 -4.39
C LYS A 38 13.05 31.99 -5.20
N GLN A 39 13.95 32.90 -4.82
CA GLN A 39 14.13 34.21 -5.47
C GLN A 39 14.58 34.09 -6.94
N ASP A 40 15.28 33.02 -7.28
CA ASP A 40 15.80 32.71 -8.61
C ASP A 40 14.87 31.82 -9.45
N TYR A 41 13.60 31.69 -9.05
CA TYR A 41 12.60 30.92 -9.76
C TYR A 41 12.14 31.63 -11.05
N ARG A 42 12.37 31.00 -12.19
CA ARG A 42 12.01 31.47 -13.53
C ARG A 42 10.85 30.66 -14.06
N GLN A 43 9.64 31.19 -13.98
CA GLN A 43 8.42 30.50 -14.42
C GLN A 43 8.51 29.95 -15.85
N SER A 44 9.12 30.67 -16.78
CA SER A 44 9.27 30.25 -18.17
C SER A 44 10.15 29.00 -18.35
N GLU A 45 11.10 28.77 -17.44
CA GLU A 45 12.06 27.66 -17.48
C GLU A 45 11.67 26.56 -16.48
N ASP A 46 11.55 26.92 -15.20
CA ASP A 46 11.27 26.01 -14.09
C ASP A 46 9.86 25.42 -14.12
N ALA A 47 8.91 26.09 -14.77
CA ALA A 47 7.55 25.57 -14.96
C ALA A 47 7.35 24.92 -16.34
N ALA A 48 8.34 24.95 -17.23
CA ALA A 48 8.16 24.60 -18.64
C ALA A 48 7.67 23.17 -18.86
N LEU A 49 8.28 22.20 -18.18
CA LEU A 49 7.86 20.80 -18.25
C LEU A 49 6.44 20.60 -17.69
N PHE A 50 6.15 21.23 -16.54
CA PHE A 50 4.83 21.14 -15.91
C PHE A 50 3.74 21.76 -16.78
N LYS A 51 4.03 22.91 -17.41
CA LYS A 51 3.16 23.58 -18.38
C LYS A 51 2.89 22.67 -19.57
N ALA A 52 3.94 22.07 -20.15
CA ALA A 52 3.81 21.17 -21.28
C ALA A 52 2.93 19.95 -20.95
N TRP A 53 3.07 19.38 -19.74
CA TRP A 53 2.18 18.32 -19.26
C TRP A 53 0.71 18.78 -19.17
N ALA A 54 0.47 19.99 -18.66
CA ALA A 54 -0.87 20.55 -18.56
C ALA A 54 -1.52 20.78 -19.92
N VAL A 55 -0.75 21.25 -20.91
CA VAL A 55 -1.20 21.37 -22.32
C VAL A 55 -1.50 19.99 -22.90
N TYR A 56 -0.60 19.03 -22.74
CA TYR A 56 -0.76 17.66 -23.24
C TYR A 56 -2.01 16.97 -22.70
N LYS A 57 -2.35 17.17 -21.42
CA LYS A 57 -3.57 16.63 -20.81
C LYS A 57 -4.82 17.47 -21.08
N GLY A 58 -4.72 18.53 -21.89
CA GLY A 58 -5.83 19.44 -22.21
C GLY A 58 -6.36 20.23 -21.00
N LYS A 59 -5.54 20.40 -19.95
CA LYS A 59 -5.90 21.10 -18.71
C LYS A 59 -5.40 22.55 -18.66
N PHE A 60 -4.77 23.01 -19.74
CA PHE A 60 -4.32 24.38 -19.94
C PHE A 60 -4.30 24.71 -21.44
N ARG A 61 -4.84 25.87 -21.81
CA ARG A 61 -4.79 26.44 -23.16
C ARG A 61 -3.98 27.72 -23.16
N GLU A 62 -2.89 27.73 -23.91
CA GLU A 62 -1.99 28.87 -24.01
C GLU A 62 -2.71 30.08 -24.63
N GLY A 63 -2.51 31.26 -24.03
CA GLY A 63 -3.18 32.51 -24.45
C GLY A 63 -4.64 32.67 -24.01
N ARG A 64 -5.28 31.62 -23.45
CA ARG A 64 -6.67 31.68 -22.98
C ARG A 64 -6.80 31.52 -21.47
N ASP A 65 -6.09 30.56 -20.89
CA ASP A 65 -6.18 30.26 -19.47
C ASP A 65 -5.10 31.04 -18.69
N LYS A 66 -5.40 31.42 -17.44
CA LYS A 66 -4.41 32.04 -16.55
C LYS A 66 -3.34 31.02 -16.16
N ALA A 67 -2.07 31.43 -16.21
CA ALA A 67 -0.96 30.57 -15.84
C ALA A 67 -0.97 30.23 -14.34
N ASP A 68 -0.83 28.94 -14.01
CA ASP A 68 -0.75 28.44 -12.64
C ASP A 68 0.32 27.33 -12.53
N PRO A 69 1.59 27.71 -12.34
CA PRO A 69 2.70 26.76 -12.18
C PRO A 69 2.50 25.75 -11.06
N SER A 70 1.89 26.17 -9.95
CA SER A 70 1.63 25.32 -8.79
C SER A 70 0.63 24.20 -9.10
N ALA A 71 -0.46 24.53 -9.81
CA ALA A 71 -1.42 23.55 -10.28
C ALA A 71 -0.81 22.59 -11.32
N TRP A 72 0.01 23.10 -12.25
CA TRP A 72 0.69 22.27 -13.24
C TRP A 72 1.65 21.27 -12.60
N LYS A 73 2.51 21.73 -11.68
CA LYS A 73 3.45 20.89 -10.93
C LYS A 73 2.70 19.83 -10.11
N THR A 74 1.60 20.23 -9.47
CA THR A 74 0.73 19.29 -8.72
C THR A 74 0.15 18.21 -9.63
N ARG A 75 -0.32 18.56 -10.83
CA ARG A 75 -0.90 17.60 -11.78
C ARG A 75 0.13 16.60 -12.29
N LEU A 76 1.34 17.04 -12.65
CA LEU A 76 2.39 16.12 -13.07
C LEU A 76 2.81 15.20 -11.91
N ARG A 77 3.02 15.76 -10.71
CA ARG A 77 3.31 14.97 -9.50
C ARG A 77 2.27 13.87 -9.26
N CYS A 78 0.98 14.24 -9.31
CA CYS A 78 -0.10 13.27 -9.14
C CYS A 78 -0.12 12.21 -10.25
N ALA A 79 0.22 12.56 -11.49
CA ALA A 79 0.29 11.62 -12.60
C ALA A 79 1.43 10.61 -12.43
N LEU A 80 2.62 11.08 -12.03
CA LEU A 80 3.77 10.22 -11.72
C LEU A 80 3.45 9.31 -10.53
N ASN A 81 2.90 9.85 -9.45
CA ASN A 81 2.59 9.09 -8.22
C ASN A 81 1.48 8.04 -8.39
N LYS A 82 0.57 8.23 -9.35
CA LYS A 82 -0.49 7.26 -9.67
C LYS A 82 -0.04 6.27 -10.76
N SER A 83 1.12 6.49 -11.36
CA SER A 83 1.62 5.66 -12.45
C SER A 83 2.25 4.38 -11.90
N THR A 84 1.91 3.24 -12.49
CA THR A 84 2.66 1.98 -12.34
C THR A 84 4.01 2.00 -13.06
N ASP A 85 4.12 2.81 -14.11
CA ASP A 85 5.28 2.86 -15.00
C ASP A 85 6.45 3.66 -14.41
N PHE A 86 6.25 4.34 -13.28
CA PHE A 86 7.23 5.22 -12.68
C PHE A 86 7.33 5.00 -11.17
N GLN A 87 8.54 4.84 -10.67
CA GLN A 87 8.85 4.75 -9.25
C GLN A 87 9.80 5.89 -8.87
N GLU A 88 9.43 6.73 -7.90
CA GLU A 88 10.35 7.74 -7.36
C GLU A 88 11.47 7.04 -6.57
N VAL A 89 12.70 7.53 -6.69
CA VAL A 89 13.88 7.05 -5.95
C VAL A 89 14.37 8.19 -5.03
N PRO A 90 13.78 8.35 -3.83
CA PRO A 90 14.08 9.48 -2.95
C PRO A 90 15.54 9.56 -2.53
N GLU A 91 16.21 8.42 -2.36
CA GLU A 91 17.60 8.32 -1.91
C GLU A 91 18.58 8.95 -2.92
N ARG A 92 18.17 9.07 -4.18
CA ARG A 92 18.95 9.69 -5.26
C ARG A 92 18.50 11.13 -5.57
N SER A 93 17.39 11.57 -4.99
CA SER A 93 16.84 12.91 -5.21
C SER A 93 17.59 13.93 -4.35
N GLN A 94 17.81 15.14 -4.88
CA GLN A 94 18.49 16.22 -4.16
C GLN A 94 17.63 17.48 -4.18
N LEU A 95 17.09 17.86 -3.03
CA LEU A 95 16.18 19.01 -2.91
C LEU A 95 16.84 20.25 -2.28
N ASP A 96 17.97 20.08 -1.61
CA ASP A 96 18.65 21.13 -0.84
C ASP A 96 19.78 21.84 -1.61
N ILE A 97 19.92 21.56 -2.91
CA ILE A 97 20.92 22.18 -3.79
C ILE A 97 20.35 23.39 -4.55
N SER A 98 21.23 24.11 -5.26
CA SER A 98 20.86 25.26 -6.12
C SER A 98 19.81 24.87 -7.15
N GLU A 99 20.07 23.79 -7.89
CA GLU A 99 19.19 23.23 -8.92
C GLU A 99 18.60 21.88 -8.46
N PRO A 100 17.53 21.90 -7.63
CA PRO A 100 17.01 20.70 -7.02
C PRO A 100 16.31 19.81 -8.04
N TYR A 101 16.38 18.50 -7.84
CA TYR A 101 15.78 17.53 -8.73
C TYR A 101 15.26 16.30 -7.97
N LYS A 102 14.33 15.59 -8.62
CA LYS A 102 13.83 14.29 -8.19
C LYS A 102 14.21 13.21 -9.19
N VAL A 103 14.55 12.04 -8.69
CA VAL A 103 14.91 10.88 -9.52
C VAL A 103 13.73 9.92 -9.61
N TYR A 104 13.49 9.43 -10.81
CA TYR A 104 12.47 8.43 -11.12
C TYR A 104 13.08 7.29 -11.92
N HIS A 105 12.60 6.09 -11.64
CA HIS A 105 12.88 4.87 -12.38
C HIS A 105 11.65 4.48 -13.21
N ILE A 106 11.86 4.12 -14.47
CA ILE A 106 10.85 3.56 -15.36
C ILE A 106 10.73 2.08 -15.04
N VAL A 107 9.56 1.66 -14.60
CA VAL A 107 9.25 0.25 -14.43
C VAL A 107 9.01 -0.31 -15.85
N GLU A 108 9.92 -1.14 -16.34
CA GLU A 108 9.79 -1.78 -17.64
C GLU A 108 8.62 -2.77 -17.66
N ASP A 109 8.00 -2.96 -18.83
CA ASP A 109 6.94 -3.95 -19.03
C ASP A 109 7.45 -5.41 -19.00
N THR A 110 8.72 -5.64 -18.63
CA THR A 110 9.21 -6.93 -18.16
C THR A 110 8.48 -7.39 -16.88
N GLU A 111 7.68 -6.52 -16.25
CA GLU A 111 6.69 -6.85 -15.22
C GLU A 111 5.22 -6.64 -15.63
N ARG A 112 4.89 -6.53 -16.93
CA ARG A 112 3.57 -7.01 -17.37
C ARG A 112 3.66 -8.53 -17.39
N PRO A 113 2.84 -9.27 -16.62
CA PRO A 113 2.92 -10.72 -16.65
C PRO A 113 2.47 -11.19 -18.04
N THR A 114 3.44 -11.42 -18.93
CA THR A 114 3.32 -12.53 -19.86
C THR A 114 3.13 -13.76 -18.99
N GLY A 115 2.17 -14.64 -19.36
CA GLY A 115 1.65 -15.70 -18.50
C GLY A 115 2.71 -16.49 -17.71
N ARG A 116 3.94 -16.60 -18.23
CA ARG A 116 5.07 -17.29 -17.61
C ARG A 116 5.53 -16.77 -16.24
N THR A 117 5.56 -15.46 -15.96
CA THR A 117 6.06 -14.97 -14.65
C THR A 117 5.00 -15.06 -13.55
N ALA A 118 3.73 -14.85 -13.91
CA ALA A 118 2.60 -15.17 -13.03
C ALA A 118 2.54 -16.67 -12.79
N ASP A 119 2.73 -17.50 -13.82
CA ASP A 119 2.82 -18.96 -13.71
C ASP A 119 4.01 -19.40 -12.85
N LEU A 120 5.18 -18.74 -12.93
CA LEU A 120 6.34 -19.04 -12.09
C LEU A 120 6.13 -18.62 -10.63
N LYS A 121 5.51 -17.47 -10.37
CA LYS A 121 5.22 -16.97 -9.02
C LYS A 121 4.09 -17.77 -8.36
N LEU A 122 3.08 -18.15 -9.14
CA LEU A 122 2.01 -19.06 -8.76
C LEU A 122 2.54 -20.49 -8.56
N SER A 123 3.45 -20.96 -9.43
CA SER A 123 4.15 -22.24 -9.30
C SER A 123 5.02 -22.28 -8.05
N LEU A 124 5.78 -21.22 -7.74
CA LEU A 124 6.55 -21.12 -6.50
C LEU A 124 5.61 -21.13 -5.30
N SER A 125 4.52 -20.34 -5.33
CA SER A 125 3.52 -20.31 -4.27
C SER A 125 2.87 -21.68 -4.04
N LEU A 126 2.46 -22.37 -5.11
CA LEU A 126 1.91 -23.72 -5.09
C LEU A 126 2.94 -24.75 -4.61
N SER A 127 4.22 -24.59 -4.98
CA SER A 127 5.28 -25.47 -4.50
C SER A 127 5.55 -25.28 -3.02
N LEU A 128 5.50 -24.03 -2.53
CA LEU A 128 5.60 -23.72 -1.11
C LEU A 128 4.36 -24.19 -0.34
N SER A 129 3.15 -24.07 -0.89
CA SER A 129 1.94 -24.58 -0.23
C SER A 129 1.93 -26.11 -0.17
N LEU A 130 2.40 -26.79 -1.23
CA LEU A 130 2.52 -28.24 -1.27
C LEU A 130 3.61 -28.73 -0.29
N SER A 131 4.73 -28.03 -0.19
CA SER A 131 5.76 -28.35 0.80
C SER A 131 5.31 -28.07 2.23
N LEU A 132 4.54 -27.00 2.46
CA LEU A 132 3.93 -26.70 3.75
C LEU A 132 2.93 -27.78 4.17
N SER A 133 2.06 -28.22 3.25
CA SER A 133 1.09 -29.30 3.52
C SER A 133 1.77 -30.63 3.82
N LEU A 134 2.83 -30.99 3.08
CA LEU A 134 3.67 -32.15 3.39
C LEU A 134 4.31 -32.04 4.79
N SER A 135 4.83 -30.87 5.15
CA SER A 135 5.44 -30.61 6.46
C SER A 135 4.41 -30.73 7.59
N LEU A 136 3.21 -30.19 7.39
CA LEU A 136 2.10 -30.28 8.35
C LEU A 136 1.59 -31.72 8.50
N SER A 137 1.55 -32.51 7.41
CA SER A 137 1.12 -33.92 7.46
C SER A 137 2.07 -34.82 8.26
N ALA A 138 3.35 -34.45 8.38
CA ALA A 138 4.34 -35.17 9.16
C ALA A 138 4.21 -34.94 10.67
N HIS A 139 3.41 -33.95 11.12
CA HIS A 139 3.14 -33.74 12.54
C HIS A 139 1.88 -34.51 13.00
N PRO A 140 1.98 -35.30 14.08
CA PRO A 140 0.91 -36.21 14.53
C PRO A 140 -0.39 -35.50 14.97
N SER A 141 -0.37 -34.18 15.18
CA SER A 141 -1.53 -33.37 15.59
C SER A 141 -2.31 -32.75 14.41
N PHE A 142 -1.84 -32.89 13.17
CA PHE A 142 -2.33 -32.09 12.03
C PHE A 142 -2.75 -32.92 10.80
N SER A 143 -2.76 -34.26 10.90
CA SER A 143 -2.93 -35.15 9.73
C SER A 143 -4.22 -34.90 8.95
N LEU A 144 -5.37 -34.71 9.62
CA LEU A 144 -6.66 -34.51 8.97
C LEU A 144 -6.75 -33.16 8.20
N GLN A 145 -6.12 -32.11 8.74
CA GLN A 145 -6.12 -30.76 8.15
C GLN A 145 -5.09 -30.63 7.01
N ALA A 146 -3.98 -31.36 7.10
CA ALA A 146 -2.98 -31.46 6.05
C ALA A 146 -3.49 -32.26 4.84
N GLU A 147 -4.32 -33.28 5.06
CA GLU A 147 -5.02 -34.02 4.00
C GLU A 147 -5.95 -33.10 3.19
N ILE A 148 -6.72 -32.22 3.87
CA ILE A 148 -7.63 -31.24 3.24
C ILE A 148 -6.84 -30.26 2.36
N MET A 149 -5.76 -29.66 2.89
CA MET A 149 -4.85 -28.79 2.12
C MET A 149 -4.27 -29.51 0.89
N ARG A 150 -3.91 -30.78 1.02
CA ARG A 150 -3.36 -31.60 -0.06
C ARG A 150 -4.41 -31.81 -1.15
N THR A 151 -5.65 -32.14 -0.81
CA THR A 151 -6.75 -32.28 -1.78
C THR A 151 -7.12 -30.97 -2.46
N GLU A 152 -7.21 -29.86 -1.74
CA GLU A 152 -7.52 -28.54 -2.31
C GLU A 152 -6.43 -28.08 -3.28
N THR A 153 -5.15 -28.18 -2.87
CA THR A 153 -4.02 -27.80 -3.74
C THR A 153 -3.96 -28.69 -4.99
N LEU A 154 -4.23 -30.00 -4.86
CA LEU A 154 -4.31 -30.93 -5.99
C LEU A 154 -5.54 -30.65 -6.88
N GLN A 155 -6.67 -30.23 -6.33
CA GLN A 155 -7.85 -29.80 -7.10
C GLN A 155 -7.57 -28.51 -7.87
N THR A 156 -6.92 -27.51 -7.25
CA THR A 156 -6.49 -26.28 -7.95
C THR A 156 -5.53 -26.59 -9.10
N LEU A 157 -4.59 -27.52 -8.90
CA LEU A 157 -3.67 -27.99 -9.95
C LEU A 157 -4.37 -28.74 -11.09
N LYS A 158 -5.46 -29.47 -10.80
CA LYS A 158 -6.29 -30.14 -11.81
C LYS A 158 -7.11 -29.13 -12.62
N ASN A 159 -7.68 -28.12 -11.96
CA ASN A 159 -8.47 -27.06 -12.59
C ASN A 159 -7.66 -26.14 -13.52
N LEU A 160 -6.33 -26.08 -13.35
CA LEU A 160 -5.41 -25.37 -14.25
C LEU A 160 -5.15 -26.10 -15.58
N LYS A 161 -5.56 -27.36 -15.73
CA LYS A 161 -5.21 -28.22 -16.88
C LYS A 161 -6.36 -28.60 -17.82
N GLU A 162 -7.62 -28.32 -17.50
CA GLU A 162 -8.76 -28.68 -18.37
C GLU A 162 -9.69 -27.50 -18.69
N PRO A 163 -10.21 -27.39 -19.93
CA PRO A 163 -11.26 -26.46 -20.27
C PRO A 163 -12.60 -26.89 -19.63
N GLN A 164 -13.25 -25.91 -19.02
CA GLN A 164 -14.37 -26.02 -18.07
C GLN A 164 -15.49 -27.00 -18.45
N GLN A 165 -15.87 -27.85 -17.49
CA GLN A 165 -17.26 -28.30 -17.35
C GLN A 165 -17.75 -28.13 -15.91
N PHE A 166 -18.98 -27.62 -15.84
CA PHE A 166 -19.82 -27.26 -14.69
C PHE A 166 -19.53 -27.96 -13.36
N LEU A 167 -19.31 -27.16 -12.32
CA LEU A 167 -19.56 -27.50 -10.91
C LEU A 167 -20.18 -26.27 -10.23
N GLU A 168 -21.27 -26.49 -9.48
CA GLU A 168 -22.03 -25.46 -8.76
C GLU A 168 -21.17 -24.68 -7.74
N PRO A 169 -21.55 -23.44 -7.37
CA PRO A 169 -20.73 -22.60 -6.51
C PRO A 169 -20.74 -23.15 -5.08
N GLN A 170 -19.66 -23.77 -4.64
CA GLN A 170 -19.32 -23.73 -3.22
C GLN A 170 -19.02 -22.26 -2.88
N GLU A 171 -19.64 -21.73 -1.83
CA GLU A 171 -19.40 -20.36 -1.37
C GLU A 171 -17.92 -20.19 -0.97
N GLU A 172 -17.07 -19.83 -1.94
CA GLU A 172 -15.70 -19.43 -1.69
C GLU A 172 -15.73 -18.14 -0.85
N LEU A 173 -15.33 -18.26 0.42
CA LEU A 173 -15.14 -17.10 1.28
C LEU A 173 -14.25 -16.07 0.56
N PRO A 174 -14.56 -14.76 0.62
CA PRO A 174 -13.82 -13.77 -0.15
C PRO A 174 -12.31 -13.77 0.19
N ALA A 175 -11.45 -13.85 -0.81
CA ALA A 175 -9.99 -13.87 -0.65
C ALA A 175 -9.42 -12.59 0.00
N HIS A 176 -10.19 -11.50 0.03
CA HIS A 176 -9.73 -10.15 0.38
C HIS A 176 -10.13 -9.69 1.80
N ARG A 177 -10.38 -10.63 2.72
CA ARG A 177 -10.87 -10.24 4.05
C ARG A 177 -9.76 -9.61 4.92
N LEU A 178 -10.14 -8.54 5.62
CA LEU A 178 -9.29 -7.80 6.55
C LEU A 178 -10.03 -7.62 7.86
N GLN A 179 -9.42 -8.02 8.97
CA GLN A 179 -9.85 -7.62 10.30
C GLN A 179 -9.15 -6.31 10.67
N VAL A 180 -9.93 -5.35 11.16
CA VAL A 180 -9.44 -4.08 11.70
C VAL A 180 -10.03 -3.89 13.10
N CYS A 181 -9.14 -3.75 14.08
CA CYS A 181 -9.47 -3.45 15.46
C CYS A 181 -8.99 -2.04 15.78
N LEU A 182 -9.91 -1.12 16.09
CA LEU A 182 -9.60 0.23 16.55
C LEU A 182 -9.51 0.27 18.07
N LEU A 183 -8.45 0.88 18.59
CA LEU A 183 -8.20 1.01 20.01
C LEU A 183 -7.92 2.46 20.39
N TYR A 184 -8.58 2.92 21.45
CA TYR A 184 -8.33 4.22 22.07
C TYR A 184 -7.60 4.01 23.38
N HIS A 185 -6.36 4.50 23.48
CA HIS A 185 -5.53 4.32 24.68
C HIS A 185 -5.53 2.84 25.16
N GLY A 186 -5.31 1.93 24.20
CA GLY A 186 -5.27 0.48 24.42
C GLY A 186 -6.63 -0.21 24.61
N LEU A 187 -7.73 0.53 24.73
CA LEU A 187 -9.08 -0.04 24.85
C LEU A 187 -9.69 -0.27 23.47
N LEU A 188 -10.13 -1.50 23.19
CA LEU A 188 -10.83 -1.83 21.95
C LEU A 188 -12.17 -1.08 21.89
N VAL A 189 -12.33 -0.21 20.89
CA VAL A 189 -13.55 0.58 20.70
C VAL A 189 -14.38 0.12 19.51
N GLN A 190 -13.75 -0.51 18.51
CA GLN A 190 -14.47 -1.05 17.35
C GLN A 190 -13.68 -2.18 16.71
N LYS A 191 -14.37 -3.25 16.28
CA LYS A 191 -13.81 -4.36 15.51
C LYS A 191 -14.65 -4.58 14.26
N VAL A 192 -14.01 -4.65 13.10
CA VAL A 192 -14.67 -4.86 11.81
C VAL A 192 -13.92 -5.91 11.02
N ILE A 193 -14.66 -6.74 10.29
CA ILE A 193 -14.11 -7.59 9.24
C ILE A 193 -14.62 -7.07 7.90
N SER A 194 -13.75 -6.44 7.13
CA SER A 194 -14.07 -6.04 5.75
C SER A 194 -13.85 -7.23 4.83
N SER A 195 -14.79 -7.50 3.94
CA SER A 195 -14.67 -8.41 2.80
C SER A 195 -14.58 -7.65 1.46
N SER A 196 -14.51 -6.31 1.51
CA SER A 196 -14.51 -5.50 0.28
C SER A 196 -13.20 -5.68 -0.50
N PRO A 197 -13.27 -5.97 -1.81
CA PRO A 197 -12.09 -6.11 -2.66
C PRO A 197 -11.32 -4.78 -2.83
N GLU A 198 -11.99 -3.64 -2.63
CA GLU A 198 -11.35 -2.32 -2.63
C GLU A 198 -10.70 -1.97 -1.28
N GLY A 199 -10.85 -2.84 -0.28
CA GLY A 199 -10.23 -2.71 1.04
C GLY A 199 -11.11 -2.05 2.10
N CYS A 200 -10.47 -1.40 3.05
CA CYS A 200 -11.07 -0.78 4.22
C CYS A 200 -10.44 0.60 4.47
N PHE A 201 -11.25 1.64 4.42
CA PHE A 201 -10.89 2.97 4.89
C PHE A 201 -11.04 3.05 6.41
N ILE A 202 -10.06 3.64 7.08
CA ILE A 202 -10.13 4.05 8.49
C ILE A 202 -10.07 5.57 8.52
N LEU A 203 -11.18 6.25 8.81
CA LEU A 203 -11.33 7.68 8.59
C LEU A 203 -12.30 8.37 9.56
N GLN A 204 -12.26 9.70 9.64
CA GLN A 204 -13.23 10.49 10.41
C GLN A 204 -14.33 11.10 9.53
N GLY A 205 -13.99 11.46 8.29
CA GLY A 205 -14.83 12.23 7.38
C GLY A 205 -15.20 11.44 6.12
N SER A 206 -14.95 12.01 4.95
CA SER A 206 -15.26 11.36 3.68
C SER A 206 -14.04 10.68 3.07
N ALA A 207 -14.30 9.53 2.43
CA ALA A 207 -13.28 8.87 1.64
C ALA A 207 -12.83 9.79 0.49
N PRO A 208 -11.52 9.94 0.25
CA PRO A 208 -10.97 10.79 -0.82
C PRO A 208 -11.11 10.08 -2.17
N VAL A 209 -12.33 9.78 -2.59
CA VAL A 209 -12.59 9.22 -3.90
C VAL A 209 -12.39 10.33 -4.93
N GLY A 210 -11.70 10.02 -6.03
CA GLY A 210 -11.78 10.88 -7.23
C GLY A 210 -13.24 11.05 -7.63
N SER A 211 -13.59 12.08 -8.40
CA SER A 211 -15.01 12.35 -8.72
C SER A 211 -15.74 11.07 -9.11
N GLU A 212 -16.75 10.66 -8.32
CA GLU A 212 -17.53 9.43 -8.53
C GLU A 212 -18.09 9.36 -9.96
N ARG A 213 -18.32 10.53 -10.58
CA ARG A 213 -18.72 10.67 -11.99
C ARG A 213 -17.74 10.09 -13.01
N ILE A 214 -16.47 9.89 -12.65
CA ILE A 214 -15.42 9.39 -13.57
C ILE A 214 -15.03 7.95 -13.25
N TYR A 215 -15.00 7.57 -11.97
CA TYR A 215 -14.48 6.25 -11.55
C TYR A 215 -15.54 5.34 -10.93
N GLY A 216 -16.78 5.81 -10.80
CA GLY A 216 -17.83 5.11 -10.06
C GLY A 216 -17.74 5.31 -8.54
N PRO A 217 -18.73 4.78 -7.79
CA PRO A 217 -18.73 4.81 -6.33
C PRO A 217 -17.61 3.91 -5.77
N CYS A 218 -16.94 4.39 -4.72
CA CYS A 218 -15.96 3.58 -3.98
C CYS A 218 -16.68 2.53 -3.14
N ALA A 219 -16.45 1.25 -3.44
CA ALA A 219 -16.98 0.10 -2.73
C ALA A 219 -16.12 -0.34 -1.54
N ALA A 220 -15.01 0.37 -1.24
CA ALA A 220 -14.22 0.12 -0.05
C ALA A 220 -15.07 0.25 1.23
N HIS A 221 -14.89 -0.67 2.16
CA HIS A 221 -15.55 -0.61 3.47
C HIS A 221 -15.09 0.66 4.21
N LYS A 222 -15.99 1.37 4.88
CA LYS A 222 -15.66 2.60 5.63
C LYS A 222 -15.80 2.36 7.13
N LEU A 223 -14.66 2.28 7.80
CA LEU A 223 -14.56 2.24 9.26
C LEU A 223 -14.36 3.66 9.78
N PHE A 224 -15.35 4.18 10.50
CA PHE A 224 -15.28 5.49 11.12
C PHE A 224 -14.67 5.41 12.51
N PHE A 225 -13.86 6.40 12.89
CA PHE A 225 -13.41 6.52 14.28
C PHE A 225 -14.62 6.76 15.21
N PRO A 226 -14.81 5.93 16.26
CA PRO A 226 -15.88 6.13 17.24
C PRO A 226 -15.79 7.50 17.93
N ARG A 227 -16.95 8.01 18.38
CA ARG A 227 -16.96 9.22 19.19
C ARG A 227 -16.27 8.98 20.54
N VAL A 228 -15.52 9.98 20.98
CA VAL A 228 -14.63 9.92 22.15
C VAL A 228 -15.40 9.98 23.47
N ASP A 229 -16.58 10.60 23.46
CA ASP A 229 -17.49 10.77 24.61
C ASP A 229 -18.10 9.47 25.13
N VAL A 230 -18.14 8.42 24.31
CA VAL A 230 -18.74 7.12 24.67
C VAL A 230 -17.72 6.16 25.30
N THR A 231 -16.41 6.50 25.29
CA THR A 231 -15.35 5.61 25.79
C THR A 231 -14.81 6.11 27.12
N PRO A 232 -14.71 5.26 28.17
CA PRO A 232 -14.10 5.65 29.44
C PRO A 232 -12.59 5.85 29.25
N LEU A 233 -12.18 7.11 29.08
CA LEU A 233 -10.78 7.49 28.83
C LEU A 233 -10.19 8.28 30.00
N PRO A 234 -8.88 8.18 30.25
CA PRO A 234 -8.20 9.01 31.24
C PRO A 234 -8.38 10.51 30.96
N LEU A 235 -8.31 11.31 32.03
CA LEU A 235 -8.51 12.75 31.96
C LEU A 235 -7.50 13.41 31.00
N GLY A 236 -7.96 14.30 30.12
CA GLY A 236 -7.15 14.98 29.10
C GLY A 236 -6.97 14.21 27.78
N ILE A 237 -7.06 12.88 27.78
CA ILE A 237 -6.94 12.07 26.55
C ILE A 237 -8.04 12.39 25.55
N GLY A 238 -9.29 12.53 26.04
CA GLY A 238 -10.41 12.84 25.17
C GLY A 238 -10.30 14.21 24.47
N GLN A 239 -9.70 15.20 25.15
CA GLN A 239 -9.43 16.51 24.57
C GLN A 239 -8.35 16.42 23.49
N ALA A 240 -7.25 15.72 23.76
CA ALA A 240 -6.18 15.51 22.79
C ALA A 240 -6.69 14.81 21.51
N MET A 241 -7.54 13.78 21.67
CA MET A 241 -8.19 13.10 20.55
C MET A 241 -9.14 14.00 19.78
N SER A 242 -9.92 14.84 20.47
CA SER A 242 -10.81 15.82 19.84
C SER A 242 -10.05 16.82 18.97
N CYS A 243 -8.82 17.19 19.35
CA CYS A 243 -7.93 18.01 18.53
C CYS A 243 -7.33 17.23 17.34
N LEU A 244 -7.10 15.91 17.47
CA LEU A 244 -6.49 15.07 16.44
C LEU A 244 -7.47 14.66 15.33
N LEU A 245 -8.70 14.26 15.69
CA LEU A 245 -9.68 13.69 14.76
C LEU A 245 -9.97 14.56 13.51
N PRO A 246 -10.05 15.90 13.60
CA PRO A 246 -10.20 16.77 12.41
C PRO A 246 -9.06 16.59 11.39
N HIS A 247 -7.86 16.24 11.84
CA HIS A 247 -6.73 16.00 10.94
C HIS A 247 -6.79 14.62 10.27
N LEU A 248 -7.69 13.73 10.71
CA LEU A 248 -7.87 12.36 10.22
C LEU A 248 -9.07 12.19 9.26
N GLU A 249 -9.69 13.28 8.81
CA GLU A 249 -10.88 13.26 7.93
C GLU A 249 -10.79 12.29 6.75
N LYS A 250 -9.71 12.36 5.97
CA LYS A 250 -9.51 11.50 4.79
C LYS A 250 -8.90 10.13 5.11
N GLY A 251 -8.44 9.95 6.34
CA GLY A 251 -7.93 8.69 6.87
C GLY A 251 -6.83 7.99 6.07
N VAL A 252 -6.86 6.66 6.17
CA VAL A 252 -6.01 5.72 5.44
C VAL A 252 -6.88 4.66 4.75
N LEU A 253 -6.43 4.13 3.61
CA LEU A 253 -7.02 2.95 2.96
C LEU A 253 -6.07 1.78 3.11
N VAL A 254 -6.58 0.64 3.59
CA VAL A 254 -5.84 -0.63 3.68
C VAL A 254 -6.52 -1.67 2.82
N TRP A 255 -5.79 -2.43 2.02
CA TRP A 255 -6.36 -3.46 1.15
C TRP A 255 -5.46 -4.69 1.04
N VAL A 256 -6.07 -5.82 0.69
CA VAL A 256 -5.39 -7.09 0.40
C VAL A 256 -5.31 -7.26 -1.11
N ALA A 257 -4.11 -7.49 -1.61
CA ALA A 257 -3.85 -7.89 -2.98
C ALA A 257 -3.19 -9.29 -3.00
N PRO A 258 -3.10 -9.96 -4.16
CA PRO A 258 -2.54 -11.32 -4.24
C PRO A 258 -1.13 -11.45 -3.68
N ASP A 259 -0.32 -10.40 -3.76
CA ASP A 259 1.08 -10.40 -3.32
C ASP A 259 1.30 -9.82 -1.92
N GLY A 260 0.25 -9.39 -1.21
CA GLY A 260 0.39 -8.83 0.13
C GLY A 260 -0.70 -7.88 0.61
N VAL A 261 -0.40 -7.18 1.72
CA VAL A 261 -1.25 -6.14 2.30
C VAL A 261 -0.64 -4.78 2.04
N PHE A 262 -1.46 -3.81 1.64
CA PHE A 262 -1.03 -2.48 1.26
C PHE A 262 -1.81 -1.40 2.00
N ILE A 263 -1.20 -0.24 2.15
CA ILE A 263 -1.82 0.94 2.73
C ILE A 263 -1.51 2.20 1.92
N LYS A 264 -2.43 3.16 1.99
CA LYS A 264 -2.23 4.52 1.49
C LYS A 264 -2.81 5.54 2.46
N ARG A 265 -2.02 6.52 2.84
CA ARG A 265 -2.41 7.61 3.75
C ARG A 265 -2.93 8.82 2.98
N PHE A 266 -4.06 9.37 3.39
CA PHE A 266 -4.67 10.56 2.76
C PHE A 266 -4.88 11.74 3.72
N CYS A 267 -4.99 11.46 5.01
CA CYS A 267 -5.19 12.45 6.06
C CYS A 267 -4.03 13.45 6.22
N GLN A 268 -4.31 14.59 6.88
CA GLN A 268 -3.31 15.60 7.23
C GLN A 268 -2.50 15.14 8.46
N GLY A 269 -3.17 14.48 9.41
CA GLY A 269 -2.55 13.93 10.62
C GLY A 269 -1.50 12.89 10.26
N ARG A 270 -0.42 12.86 11.04
CA ARG A 270 0.66 11.88 10.86
C ARG A 270 0.15 10.49 11.21
N VAL A 271 0.56 9.49 10.44
CA VAL A 271 0.27 8.08 10.73
C VAL A 271 1.58 7.35 10.70
N TYR A 272 1.82 6.56 11.73
CA TYR A 272 2.99 5.72 11.89
C TYR A 272 2.56 4.26 11.90
N TRP A 273 3.47 3.34 11.63
CA TRP A 273 3.13 1.93 11.59
C TRP A 273 4.25 1.02 12.11
N TYR A 274 3.87 -0.22 12.39
CA TYR A 274 4.79 -1.30 12.68
C TYR A 274 4.22 -2.60 12.11
N GLY A 275 5.09 -3.50 11.67
CA GLY A 275 4.67 -4.72 11.01
C GLY A 275 5.82 -5.45 10.34
N PRO A 276 5.52 -6.48 9.54
CA PRO A 276 6.51 -7.37 8.96
C PRO A 276 7.52 -6.67 8.04
N LEU A 277 7.06 -5.72 7.23
CA LEU A 277 7.92 -4.94 6.33
C LEU A 277 8.35 -3.57 6.89
N ALA A 278 8.14 -3.33 8.19
CA ALA A 278 8.55 -2.06 8.79
C ALA A 278 10.08 -1.94 8.78
N GLN A 279 10.58 -0.79 8.33
CA GLN A 279 12.02 -0.56 8.17
C GLN A 279 12.77 -0.55 9.51
N TYR A 280 12.15 0.04 10.54
CA TYR A 280 12.76 0.22 11.84
C TYR A 280 11.93 -0.47 12.93
N SER A 281 12.63 -1.17 13.83
CA SER A 281 12.02 -1.75 15.04
C SER A 281 12.06 -0.83 16.25
N ASN A 282 12.99 0.12 16.27
CA ASN A 282 13.28 1.00 17.41
C ASN A 282 13.14 2.49 17.09
N LYS A 283 12.72 2.84 15.86
CA LYS A 283 12.49 4.22 15.43
C LYS A 283 11.11 4.34 14.78
N PRO A 284 10.50 5.54 14.80
CA PRO A 284 9.17 5.71 14.22
C PRO A 284 9.14 5.44 12.71
N ASN A 285 8.21 4.59 12.25
CA ASN A 285 7.99 4.36 10.81
C ASN A 285 6.81 5.20 10.33
N LYS A 286 7.10 6.40 9.80
CA LYS A 286 6.05 7.31 9.32
C LYS A 286 5.54 6.89 7.94
N LEU A 287 4.22 6.83 7.78
CA LEU A 287 3.60 6.68 6.46
C LEU A 287 3.59 8.02 5.73
N GLU A 288 4.16 8.01 4.53
CA GLU A 288 4.15 9.18 3.67
C GLU A 288 2.79 9.36 2.98
N ARG A 289 2.37 10.62 2.91
CA ARG A 289 1.04 10.96 2.41
C ARG A 289 0.96 10.73 0.90
N GLU A 290 -0.16 10.19 0.45
CA GLU A 290 -0.46 9.85 -0.95
C GLU A 290 0.51 8.83 -1.57
N ARG A 291 1.36 8.19 -0.78
CA ARG A 291 2.22 7.08 -1.20
C ARG A 291 1.59 5.76 -0.80
N THR A 292 1.58 4.82 -1.74
CA THR A 292 1.24 3.42 -1.46
C THR A 292 2.44 2.76 -0.80
N CYS A 293 2.20 2.02 0.28
CA CYS A 293 3.22 1.29 1.04
C CYS A 293 2.77 -0.17 1.19
N LYS A 294 3.69 -1.11 0.97
CA LYS A 294 3.46 -2.53 1.19
C LYS A 294 3.79 -2.86 2.65
N LEU A 295 2.83 -3.44 3.36
CA LEU A 295 2.89 -3.71 4.80
C LEU A 295 3.28 -5.16 5.11
N LEU A 296 2.83 -6.08 4.25
CA LEU A 296 3.09 -7.51 4.31
C LEU A 296 3.36 -7.99 2.88
N ASP A 297 4.42 -8.78 2.70
CA ASP A 297 4.68 -9.51 1.46
C ASP A 297 4.39 -10.98 1.70
N ILE A 298 3.52 -11.55 0.87
CA ILE A 298 3.06 -12.91 1.09
C ILE A 298 4.16 -13.94 0.87
N HIS A 299 5.08 -13.70 -0.05
CA HIS A 299 6.15 -14.64 -0.35
C HIS A 299 7.16 -14.69 0.79
N ILE A 300 7.49 -13.53 1.38
CA ILE A 300 8.34 -13.45 2.58
C ILE A 300 7.67 -14.19 3.74
N PHE A 301 6.38 -13.94 3.98
CA PHE A 301 5.63 -14.62 5.04
C PHE A 301 5.64 -16.14 4.88
N LEU A 302 5.39 -16.66 3.67
CA LEU A 302 5.38 -18.10 3.40
C LEU A 302 6.76 -18.73 3.58
N GLN A 303 7.83 -18.03 3.20
CA GLN A 303 9.21 -18.50 3.42
C GLN A 303 9.55 -18.57 4.91
N GLU A 304 9.18 -17.56 5.68
CA GLU A 304 9.37 -17.54 7.14
C GLU A 304 8.54 -18.63 7.83
N LEU A 305 7.30 -18.85 7.39
CA LEU A 305 6.43 -19.91 7.89
C LEU A 305 7.01 -21.30 7.61
N HIS A 306 7.48 -21.53 6.38
CA HIS A 306 8.13 -22.79 6.03
C HIS A 306 9.35 -23.06 6.93
N ARG A 307 10.19 -22.04 7.15
CA ARG A 307 11.35 -22.17 8.05
C ARG A 307 10.93 -22.51 9.48
N TYR A 308 9.93 -21.80 10.01
CA TYR A 308 9.41 -22.03 11.37
C TYR A 308 8.89 -23.46 11.57
N LEU A 309 8.13 -23.99 10.60
CA LEU A 309 7.60 -25.35 10.66
C LEU A 309 8.70 -26.43 10.60
N GLN A 310 9.83 -26.14 9.96
CA GLN A 310 11.01 -27.01 9.96
C GLN A 310 11.86 -26.87 11.25
N GLY A 311 11.32 -26.22 12.29
CA GLY A 311 12.03 -25.95 13.54
C GLY A 311 13.09 -24.84 13.43
N GLY A 312 13.09 -24.08 12.33
CA GLY A 312 14.06 -23.03 12.06
C GLY A 312 13.50 -21.62 12.24
N GLY A 313 14.13 -20.83 13.11
CA GLY A 313 13.83 -19.40 13.23
C GLY A 313 12.52 -19.05 13.96
N PRO A 314 12.21 -17.75 14.07
CA PRO A 314 11.06 -17.28 14.82
C PRO A 314 9.76 -17.43 14.02
N ARG A 315 8.65 -17.45 14.74
CA ARG A 315 7.30 -17.43 14.18
C ARG A 315 7.10 -16.20 13.26
N PRO A 316 6.56 -16.36 12.04
CA PRO A 316 6.32 -15.24 11.13
C PRO A 316 5.24 -14.30 11.67
N ARG A 317 5.44 -13.01 11.45
CA ARG A 317 4.49 -11.97 11.86
C ARG A 317 3.60 -11.58 10.67
N TYR A 318 2.34 -11.31 10.95
CA TYR A 318 1.37 -10.79 9.97
C TYR A 318 0.52 -9.65 10.53
N GLU A 319 0.63 -9.38 11.83
CA GLU A 319 -0.06 -8.28 12.48
C GLU A 319 0.58 -6.95 12.10
N ILE A 320 -0.26 -6.00 11.73
CA ILE A 320 0.15 -4.66 11.35
C ILE A 320 -0.51 -3.67 12.31
N ASP A 321 0.31 -2.83 12.92
CA ASP A 321 -0.13 -1.79 13.84
C ASP A 321 -0.01 -0.42 13.18
N LEU A 322 -1.07 0.36 13.28
CA LEU A 322 -1.12 1.75 12.87
C LEU A 322 -1.29 2.62 14.11
N CYS A 323 -0.58 3.75 14.17
CA CYS A 323 -0.67 4.75 15.22
C CYS A 323 -0.95 6.11 14.59
N PHE A 324 -1.97 6.80 15.08
CA PHE A 324 -2.45 8.06 14.50
C PHE A 324 -2.08 9.23 15.42
N GLY A 325 -1.44 10.26 14.86
CA GLY A 325 -1.09 11.49 15.55
C GLY A 325 0.23 11.45 16.34
N GLU A 326 0.68 10.27 16.76
CA GLU A 326 1.85 10.07 17.62
C GLU A 326 2.90 9.18 16.96
N GLU A 327 4.17 9.42 17.30
CA GLU A 327 5.30 8.61 16.84
C GLU A 327 5.18 7.16 17.31
N PHE A 328 5.51 6.23 16.42
CA PHE A 328 5.42 4.80 16.67
C PHE A 328 6.30 3.98 15.69
N PRO A 329 7.00 2.92 16.12
CA PRO A 329 7.28 2.55 17.51
C PRO A 329 7.93 3.67 18.32
N ASP A 330 7.65 3.70 19.61
CA ASP A 330 8.15 4.68 20.57
C ASP A 330 8.84 3.94 21.72
N ALA A 331 10.11 4.26 21.97
CA ALA A 331 10.90 3.63 23.02
C ALA A 331 10.47 4.09 24.43
N THR A 332 9.80 5.23 24.55
CA THR A 332 9.44 5.85 25.82
C THR A 332 8.06 5.42 26.32
N GLN A 333 7.18 4.98 25.42
CA GLN A 333 5.78 4.74 25.73
C GLN A 333 5.23 3.50 24.99
N PRO A 334 4.56 2.57 25.68
CA PRO A 334 3.98 1.39 25.04
C PRO A 334 2.77 1.76 24.18
N LYS A 335 2.46 0.90 23.18
CA LYS A 335 1.28 1.01 22.29
C LYS A 335 -0.03 1.23 23.04
N SER A 336 -0.21 0.61 24.21
CA SER A 336 -1.42 0.71 25.03
C SER A 336 -1.68 2.10 25.61
N LYS A 337 -0.73 3.02 25.53
CA LYS A 337 -0.90 4.41 25.98
C LYS A 337 -1.04 5.41 24.83
N LYS A 338 -0.98 4.95 23.57
CA LYS A 338 -1.20 5.78 22.39
C LYS A 338 -2.68 6.15 22.24
N LEU A 339 -2.96 7.39 21.84
CA LEU A 339 -4.29 7.97 21.71
C LEU A 339 -5.19 7.11 20.82
N ILE A 340 -4.77 6.86 19.58
CA ILE A 340 -5.53 6.09 18.59
C ILE A 340 -4.58 5.12 17.90
N THR A 341 -4.90 3.83 17.99
CA THR A 341 -4.22 2.79 17.23
C THR A 341 -5.22 1.92 16.46
N ALA A 342 -4.77 1.33 15.36
CA ALA A 342 -5.52 0.31 14.65
C ALA A 342 -4.64 -0.92 14.46
N GLN A 343 -5.11 -2.10 14.88
CA GLN A 343 -4.49 -3.37 14.54
C GLN A 343 -5.21 -3.93 13.30
N VAL A 344 -4.42 -4.24 12.29
CA VAL A 344 -4.87 -4.80 11.01
C VAL A 344 -4.31 -6.21 10.88
N SER A 345 -5.17 -7.15 10.50
CA SER A 345 -4.77 -8.53 10.22
C SER A 345 -5.52 -9.05 8.99
N PRO A 346 -4.82 -9.58 7.98
CA PRO A 346 -5.48 -10.26 6.86
C PRO A 346 -6.17 -11.54 7.36
N MET A 347 -7.38 -11.79 6.88
CA MET A 347 -8.27 -12.90 7.26
C MET A 347 -8.56 -13.77 6.04
N THR A 348 -7.55 -14.18 5.28
CA THR A 348 -7.78 -14.82 3.98
C THR A 348 -8.40 -16.22 4.11
N SER A 349 -9.28 -16.55 3.17
CA SER A 349 -9.80 -17.89 2.88
C SER A 349 -8.86 -18.75 2.03
N VAL A 350 -7.75 -18.20 1.54
CA VAL A 350 -6.67 -18.95 0.85
C VAL A 350 -5.69 -19.57 1.87
N TYR A 351 -5.85 -19.27 3.17
CA TYR A 351 -5.13 -19.93 4.26
C TYR A 351 -6.08 -20.60 5.27
N PRO A 352 -7.10 -21.41 4.85
CA PRO A 352 -8.05 -22.00 5.80
C PRO A 352 -7.39 -22.86 6.88
N THR A 353 -6.16 -23.32 6.68
CA THR A 353 -5.51 -24.30 7.58
C THR A 353 -4.09 -23.93 7.98
N ALA A 354 -3.52 -22.83 7.46
CA ALA A 354 -2.30 -22.25 8.03
C ALA A 354 -2.61 -21.18 9.09
N LEU A 355 -3.61 -20.30 8.84
CA LEU A 355 -3.96 -19.24 9.79
C LEU A 355 -5.10 -19.61 10.75
N SER A 356 -6.07 -20.44 10.37
CA SER A 356 -7.12 -20.89 11.32
C SER A 356 -6.58 -21.87 12.36
N THR A 357 -5.65 -22.74 11.95
CA THR A 357 -4.88 -23.60 12.83
C THR A 357 -4.01 -22.78 13.77
N ILE A 358 -3.48 -21.64 13.32
CA ILE A 358 -2.78 -20.68 14.18
C ILE A 358 -3.72 -19.99 15.19
N HIS A 359 -4.98 -19.70 14.86
CA HIS A 359 -5.92 -19.05 15.80
C HIS A 359 -6.60 -20.05 16.76
N THR A 360 -6.49 -21.35 16.48
CA THR A 360 -7.01 -22.44 17.34
C THR A 360 -5.90 -23.09 18.19
N LEU A 361 -4.63 -22.77 17.92
CA LEU A 361 -3.45 -23.25 18.65
C LEU A 361 -2.50 -22.12 19.14
N LEU A 362 -2.90 -20.86 18.99
CA LEU A 362 -2.48 -19.73 19.83
C LEU A 362 -3.56 -19.42 20.84
#